data_AF-A0A0F8EMK1-F1
#
_entry.id   AF-A0A0F8EMK1-F1
#
_cell.length_a   1.000
_cell.length_b   1.000
_cell.length_c   1.000
_cell.angle_alpha   90.00
_cell.angle_beta   90.00
_cell.angle_gamma   90.00
#
_symmetry.space_group_name_H-M   'P 1'
#
loop_
_entity.id
_entity.type
_entity.pdbx_description
1 polymer ?
#
loop_
_entity_poly.entity_id
_entity_poly.type
_entity_poly.pdbx_seq_one_letter_code
_entity_poly.pdbx_strand_id
1 'polypeptide(L)'
;MENGLVTADGTKVLTVQEYDSFLQAIPESKRTIFEINTITGLRYVELQRLYDNPAWYYKERNQIILPKEAQQKAKQKQIKRTIDKLPSTFPYIFKQFIEGHKPPERSSWNRNLERWSLKAGITPKVGPKSPRKTIESWMLKCGIPEIEIFSRQGHDPVTSLRHYQSLSFTDYEMRDIQKRLAEWGILRA
;
A
#
# COMPACT_ATOMS: atom_id res chain seq x y z
N MET A 1 22.94 -9.55 8.81
CA MET A 1 21.87 -10.38 8.21
C MET A 1 20.91 -9.42 7.54
N GLU A 2 20.84 -9.41 6.21
CA GLU A 2 19.81 -8.65 5.50
C GLU A 2 18.45 -9.28 5.87
N ASN A 3 17.55 -8.50 6.48
CA ASN A 3 16.19 -8.95 6.77
C ASN A 3 15.54 -9.36 5.45
N GLY A 4 15.36 -10.66 5.23
CA GLY A 4 15.01 -11.30 3.95
C GLY A 4 13.64 -10.97 3.34
N LEU A 5 12.97 -9.91 3.82
CA LEU A 5 11.70 -9.43 3.29
C LEU A 5 11.91 -8.39 2.19
N VAL A 6 12.59 -8.81 1.13
CA VAL A 6 12.88 -7.98 -0.04
C VAL A 6 12.36 -8.70 -1.28
N THR A 7 11.61 -7.99 -2.11
CA THR A 7 11.12 -8.53 -3.39
C THR A 7 12.29 -8.73 -4.38
N ALA A 8 12.07 -9.51 -5.42
CA ALA A 8 13.08 -9.73 -6.47
C ALA A 8 13.60 -8.43 -7.14
N ASP A 9 12.85 -7.32 -7.09
CA ASP A 9 13.28 -6.01 -7.59
C ASP A 9 13.93 -5.11 -6.52
N GLY A 10 14.32 -5.67 -5.37
CA GLY A 10 15.00 -4.96 -4.29
C GLY A 10 14.08 -4.11 -3.41
N THR A 11 12.76 -4.25 -3.53
CA THR A 11 11.82 -3.44 -2.73
C THR A 11 11.62 -4.05 -1.36
N LYS A 12 11.85 -3.26 -0.30
CA LYS A 12 11.54 -3.64 1.08
C LYS A 12 10.03 -3.89 1.26
N VAL A 13 9.70 -5.05 1.81
CA VAL A 13 8.38 -5.38 2.36
C VAL A 13 8.45 -5.27 3.88
N LEU A 14 7.44 -4.62 4.46
CA LEU A 14 7.39 -4.37 5.90
C LEU A 14 6.66 -5.52 6.62
N THR A 15 7.14 -5.88 7.79
CA THR A 15 6.31 -6.56 8.81
C THR A 15 5.32 -5.56 9.42
N VAL A 16 4.36 -6.03 10.21
CA VAL A 16 3.45 -5.11 10.94
C VAL A 16 4.23 -4.24 11.93
N GLN A 17 5.19 -4.83 12.66
CA GLN A 17 6.06 -4.09 13.58
C GLN A 17 6.90 -3.02 12.85
N GLU A 18 7.50 -3.36 11.70
CA GLU A 18 8.25 -2.41 10.88
C GLU A 18 7.34 -1.31 10.33
N TYR A 19 6.13 -1.65 9.88
CA TYR A 19 5.13 -0.68 9.43
C TYR A 19 4.77 0.32 10.53
N ASP A 20 4.46 -0.16 11.73
CA ASP A 20 4.09 0.70 12.86
C ASP A 20 5.28 1.57 13.32
N SER A 21 6.48 0.99 13.41
CA SER A 21 7.71 1.74 13.73
C SER A 21 8.00 2.81 12.67
N PHE A 22 7.78 2.49 11.39
CA PHE A 22 7.96 3.44 10.31
C PHE A 22 6.95 4.59 10.40
N LEU A 23 5.66 4.32 10.66
CA LEU A 23 4.66 5.37 10.87
C LEU A 23 5.04 6.35 11.98
N GLN A 24 5.68 5.88 13.05
CA GLN A 24 6.19 6.75 14.13
C GLN A 24 7.39 7.60 13.70
N ALA A 25 8.18 7.14 12.74
CA ALA A 25 9.27 7.93 12.18
C ALA A 25 8.77 9.07 11.26
N ILE A 26 7.63 8.88 10.59
CA ILE A 26 7.01 9.87 9.70
C ILE A 26 6.43 11.04 10.51
N PRO A 27 6.68 12.30 10.11
CA PRO A 27 5.99 13.47 10.66
C PRO A 27 4.47 13.33 10.55
N GLU A 28 3.75 13.73 11.59
CA GLU A 28 2.28 13.62 11.66
C GLU A 28 1.58 14.14 10.39
N SER A 29 2.01 15.30 9.89
CA SER A 29 1.51 15.94 8.66
C SER A 29 1.59 15.10 7.39
N LYS A 30 2.37 14.02 7.37
CA LYS A 30 2.61 13.14 6.20
C LYS A 30 2.25 11.68 6.47
N ARG A 31 1.88 11.34 7.70
CA ARG A 31 1.60 9.96 8.12
C ARG A 31 0.42 9.37 7.35
N THR A 32 -0.67 10.12 7.22
CA THR A 32 -1.88 9.71 6.51
C THR A 32 -1.64 9.39 5.03
N ILE A 33 -0.68 10.08 4.38
CA ILE A 33 -0.30 9.79 2.98
C ILE A 33 0.26 8.37 2.88
N PHE A 34 1.17 7.98 3.78
CA PHE A 34 1.78 6.66 3.77
C PHE A 34 0.79 5.56 4.16
N GLU A 35 -0.06 5.83 5.15
CA GLU A 35 -1.10 4.92 5.61
C GLU A 35 -2.11 4.61 4.51
N ILE A 36 -2.70 5.63 3.87
CA ILE A 36 -3.60 5.42 2.73
C ILE A 36 -2.87 4.71 1.59
N ASN A 37 -1.61 5.07 1.30
CA ASN A 37 -0.87 4.39 0.25
C ASN A 37 -0.76 2.89 0.52
N THR A 38 -0.51 2.50 1.77
CA THR A 38 -0.38 1.11 2.19
C THR A 38 -1.73 0.40 2.14
N ILE A 39 -2.77 0.94 2.78
CA ILE A 39 -4.11 0.32 2.81
C ILE A 39 -4.66 0.09 1.41
N THR A 40 -4.54 1.09 0.53
CA THR A 40 -5.09 1.03 -0.83
C THR A 40 -4.19 0.26 -1.79
N GLY A 41 -2.87 0.25 -1.55
CA GLY A 41 -1.87 -0.31 -2.45
C GLY A 41 -1.69 0.47 -3.75
N LEU A 42 -2.22 1.69 -3.86
CA LEU A 42 -2.06 2.51 -5.07
C LEU A 42 -0.59 2.70 -5.45
N ARG A 43 -0.30 2.84 -6.75
CA ARG A 43 0.99 3.41 -7.15
C ARG A 43 1.04 4.84 -6.61
N TYR A 44 2.21 5.29 -6.20
CA TYR A 44 2.33 6.63 -5.61
C TYR A 44 1.76 7.75 -6.50
N VAL A 45 1.94 7.65 -7.83
CA VAL A 45 1.34 8.58 -8.79
C VAL A 45 -0.19 8.51 -8.85
N GLU A 46 -0.79 7.32 -8.66
CA GLU A 46 -2.25 7.16 -8.60
C GLU A 46 -2.80 7.76 -7.30
N LEU A 47 -2.05 7.65 -6.19
CA LEU A 47 -2.38 8.31 -4.92
C LEU A 47 -2.35 9.85 -5.05
N GLN A 48 -1.34 10.41 -5.72
CA GLN A 48 -1.29 11.84 -6.01
C GLN A 48 -2.51 12.30 -6.81
N ARG A 49 -2.91 11.53 -7.83
CA ARG A 49 -4.11 11.82 -8.63
C ARG A 49 -5.40 11.68 -7.84
N LEU A 50 -5.47 10.71 -6.92
CA LEU A 50 -6.61 10.55 -6.02
C LEU A 50 -6.78 11.77 -5.10
N TYR A 51 -5.67 12.34 -4.59
CA TYR A 51 -5.72 13.60 -3.85
C TYR A 51 -6.31 14.74 -4.67
N ASP A 52 -5.88 14.85 -5.94
CA ASP A 52 -6.38 15.88 -6.86
C ASP A 52 -7.82 15.59 -7.35
N ASN A 53 -8.35 14.38 -7.14
CA ASN A 53 -9.67 13.93 -7.60
C ASN A 53 -10.42 13.15 -6.51
N PRO A 54 -10.79 13.80 -5.39
CA PRO A 54 -11.39 13.13 -4.23
C PRO A 54 -12.74 12.46 -4.55
N ALA A 55 -13.44 12.92 -5.59
CA ALA A 55 -14.69 12.33 -6.08
C ALA A 55 -14.57 10.87 -6.54
N TRP A 56 -13.34 10.36 -6.76
CA TRP A 56 -13.11 8.95 -7.06
C TRP A 56 -13.35 8.04 -5.84
N TYR A 57 -13.36 8.58 -4.63
CA TYR A 57 -13.78 7.85 -3.44
C TYR A 57 -15.30 7.88 -3.31
N TYR A 58 -15.91 6.71 -3.54
CA TYR A 58 -17.34 6.51 -3.37
C TYR A 58 -17.64 6.08 -1.92
N LYS A 59 -17.85 7.09 -1.06
CA LYS A 59 -18.01 6.95 0.39
C LYS A 59 -19.13 5.97 0.78
N GLU A 60 -20.27 5.98 0.09
CA GLU A 60 -21.43 5.13 0.39
C GLU A 60 -21.11 3.63 0.33
N ARG A 61 -20.23 3.23 -0.59
CA ARG A 61 -19.78 1.82 -0.71
C ARG A 61 -18.41 1.58 -0.09
N ASN A 62 -17.78 2.61 0.46
CA ASN A 62 -16.41 2.59 0.96
C ASN A 62 -15.42 2.00 -0.07
N GLN A 63 -15.43 2.56 -1.28
CA GLN A 63 -14.64 2.09 -2.42
C GLN A 63 -13.96 3.25 -3.14
N ILE A 64 -12.77 3.03 -3.69
CA ILE A 64 -12.14 3.96 -4.64
C ILE A 64 -12.31 3.41 -6.04
N ILE A 65 -12.87 4.22 -6.93
CA ILE A 65 -13.07 3.89 -8.34
C ILE A 65 -12.08 4.73 -9.14
N LEU A 66 -11.06 4.08 -9.70
CA LEU A 66 -10.10 4.75 -10.56
C LEU A 66 -10.52 4.62 -12.03
N PRO A 67 -10.83 5.75 -12.69
CA PRO A 67 -11.11 5.75 -14.11
C PRO A 67 -9.81 5.60 -14.92
N LYS A 68 -9.93 5.56 -16.25
CA LYS A 68 -8.79 5.33 -17.16
C LYS A 68 -7.72 6.41 -17.02
N GLU A 69 -8.13 7.65 -16.80
CA GLU A 69 -7.27 8.84 -16.66
C GLU A 69 -6.41 8.78 -15.39
N ALA A 70 -6.86 8.04 -14.37
CA ALA A 70 -6.10 7.83 -13.15
C ALA A 70 -4.93 6.85 -13.35
N GLN A 71 -5.04 5.91 -14.29
CA GLN A 71 -4.10 4.80 -14.44
C GLN A 71 -2.92 5.16 -15.36
N GLN A 72 -3.17 5.89 -16.46
CA GLN A 72 -2.19 6.36 -17.48
C GLN A 72 -1.07 5.39 -17.89
N LYS A 73 -1.24 4.08 -17.70
CA LYS A 73 -0.23 3.10 -18.05
C LYS A 73 -0.44 2.72 -19.51
N ALA A 74 0.58 2.97 -20.36
CA ALA A 74 0.51 2.89 -21.81
C ALA A 74 -0.06 1.56 -22.39
N LYS A 75 0.01 0.46 -21.63
CA LYS A 75 -0.48 -0.88 -22.05
C LYS A 75 -1.66 -1.41 -21.21
N GLN A 76 -2.29 -0.59 -20.36
CA GLN A 76 -3.35 -1.07 -19.47
C GLN A 76 -4.68 -1.20 -20.23
N LYS A 77 -5.19 -2.43 -20.35
CA LYS A 77 -6.45 -2.75 -21.03
C LYS A 77 -7.69 -2.54 -20.16
N GLN A 78 -7.54 -2.47 -18.84
CA GLN A 78 -8.67 -2.40 -17.90
C GLN A 78 -9.26 -1.00 -17.87
N ILE A 79 -10.55 -0.87 -18.21
CA ILE A 79 -11.27 0.40 -18.36
C ILE A 79 -11.42 1.12 -17.01
N LYS A 80 -11.63 0.36 -15.92
CA LYS A 80 -11.87 0.87 -14.57
C LYS A 80 -11.27 -0.10 -13.55
N ARG A 81 -10.64 0.45 -12.51
CA ARG A 81 -10.09 -0.31 -11.38
C ARG A 81 -10.79 0.10 -10.10
N THR A 82 -11.33 -0.88 -9.37
CA THR A 82 -11.96 -0.64 -8.07
C THR A 82 -11.03 -1.13 -6.97
N ILE A 83 -10.82 -0.28 -5.95
CA ILE A 83 -10.17 -0.65 -4.70
C ILE A 83 -11.29 -0.72 -3.67
N ASP A 84 -11.61 -1.92 -3.24
CA ASP A 84 -12.68 -2.23 -2.29
C ASP A 84 -12.13 -2.67 -0.93
N LYS A 85 -12.96 -3.29 -0.08
CA LYS A 85 -12.56 -3.81 1.24
C LYS A 85 -11.69 -2.83 2.04
N LEU A 86 -12.07 -1.55 2.02
CA LEU A 86 -11.39 -0.52 2.78
C LEU A 86 -11.84 -0.59 4.25
N PRO A 87 -11.00 -0.18 5.21
CA PRO A 87 -11.38 -0.14 6.62
C PRO A 87 -12.68 0.61 6.84
N SER A 88 -13.48 0.22 7.82
CA SER A 88 -14.70 0.95 8.20
C SER A 88 -14.40 2.39 8.64
N THR A 89 -13.18 2.63 9.16
CA THR A 89 -12.65 3.95 9.52
C THR A 89 -12.09 4.75 8.34
N PHE A 90 -12.00 4.15 7.15
CA PHE A 90 -11.43 4.78 5.97
C PHE A 90 -12.06 6.12 5.59
N PRO A 91 -13.39 6.38 5.75
CA PRO A 91 -13.94 7.72 5.51
C PRO A 91 -13.26 8.82 6.33
N TYR A 92 -12.87 8.53 7.58
CA TYR A 92 -12.18 9.48 8.45
C TYR A 92 -10.73 9.68 8.04
N ILE A 93 -10.02 8.59 7.74
CA ILE A 93 -8.62 8.63 7.26
C ILE A 93 -8.55 9.36 5.92
N PHE A 94 -9.49 9.10 5.01
CA PHE A 94 -9.57 9.77 3.72
C PHE A 94 -9.86 11.26 3.88
N LYS A 95 -10.76 11.66 4.79
CA LYS A 95 -10.99 13.06 5.15
C LYS A 95 -9.71 13.75 5.63
N GLN A 96 -8.96 13.12 6.53
CA GLN A 96 -7.66 13.66 6.97
C GLN A 96 -6.64 13.78 5.84
N PHE A 97 -6.67 12.84 4.89
CA PHE A 97 -5.77 12.87 3.73
C PHE A 97 -6.04 14.06 2.81
N ILE A 98 -7.30 14.29 2.45
CA ILE A 98 -7.68 15.38 1.54
C ILE A 98 -7.63 16.77 2.20
N GLU A 99 -7.90 16.88 3.50
CA GLU A 99 -7.72 18.12 4.27
C GLU A 99 -6.25 18.37 4.66
N GLY A 100 -5.41 17.35 4.54
CA GLY A 100 -3.99 17.39 4.86
C GLY A 100 -3.11 17.95 3.73
N HIS A 101 -1.80 17.75 3.89
CA HIS A 101 -0.83 18.21 2.89
C HIS A 101 -0.95 17.42 1.59
N LYS A 102 -0.88 18.14 0.47
CA LYS A 102 -0.77 17.52 -0.85
C LYS A 102 0.40 16.52 -0.88
N PRO A 103 0.19 15.29 -1.39
CA PRO A 103 1.28 14.34 -1.58
C PRO A 103 2.43 14.95 -2.39
N PRO A 104 3.67 14.93 -1.85
CA PRO A 104 4.79 15.60 -2.48
C PRO A 104 5.16 14.97 -3.83
N GLU A 105 6.01 15.64 -4.59
CA GLU A 105 6.58 15.09 -5.82
C GLU A 105 7.39 13.82 -5.52
N ARG A 106 7.43 12.87 -6.46
CA ARG A 106 7.93 11.51 -6.25
C ARG A 106 9.38 11.47 -5.77
N SER A 107 10.25 12.32 -6.32
CA SER A 107 11.66 12.39 -5.89
C SER A 107 11.76 12.88 -4.44
N SER A 108 10.97 13.90 -4.08
CA SER A 108 10.89 14.43 -2.72
C SER A 108 10.33 13.40 -1.74
N TRP A 109 9.30 12.65 -2.15
CA TRP A 109 8.76 11.56 -1.35
C TRP A 109 9.81 10.46 -1.10
N ASN A 110 10.53 10.05 -2.14
CA ASN A 110 11.58 9.03 -2.03
C ASN A 110 12.68 9.43 -1.03
N ARG A 111 13.16 10.68 -1.09
CA ARG A 111 14.15 11.21 -0.12
C ARG A 111 13.61 11.23 1.30
N ASN A 112 12.33 11.56 1.47
CA ASN A 112 11.69 11.56 2.80
C ASN A 112 11.59 10.14 3.36
N LEU A 113 11.13 9.17 2.56
CA LEU A 113 11.05 7.76 2.96
C LEU A 113 12.41 7.20 3.36
N GLU A 114 13.48 7.55 2.62
CA GLU A 114 14.85 7.19 2.98
C GLU A 114 15.26 7.73 4.34
N ARG A 115 15.03 9.02 4.59
CA ARG A 115 15.32 9.65 5.90
C ARG A 115 14.57 8.97 7.04
N TRP A 116 13.29 8.66 6.84
CA TRP A 116 12.47 8.00 7.85
C TRP A 116 12.84 6.53 8.05
N SER A 117 13.39 5.87 7.02
CA SER A 117 13.90 4.50 7.14
C SER A 117 15.09 4.46 8.08
N LEU A 118 16.02 5.42 7.95
CA LEU A 118 17.15 5.56 8.86
C LEU A 118 16.68 5.82 10.30
N LYS A 119 15.71 6.73 10.48
CA LYS A 119 15.13 7.03 11.80
C LYS A 119 14.45 5.80 12.43
N ALA A 120 13.81 4.96 11.62
CA ALA A 120 13.12 3.75 12.07
C ALA A 120 14.05 2.53 12.21
N GLY A 121 15.33 2.64 11.84
CA GLY A 121 16.26 1.51 11.83
C GLY A 121 15.94 0.44 10.78
N ILE A 122 15.22 0.79 9.70
CA ILE A 122 14.76 -0.17 8.69
C ILE A 122 15.76 -0.24 7.52
N THR A 123 16.21 -1.47 7.24
CA THR A 123 17.14 -1.80 6.15
C THR A 123 16.67 -3.06 5.42
N PRO A 124 16.64 -3.06 4.06
CA PRO A 124 16.88 -1.93 3.16
C PRO A 124 15.80 -0.83 3.30
N LYS A 125 16.10 0.38 2.80
CA LYS A 125 15.22 1.54 2.94
C LYS A 125 13.83 1.32 2.33
N VAL A 126 12.82 1.90 2.95
CA VAL A 126 11.46 1.99 2.42
C VAL A 126 11.48 2.91 1.20
N GLY A 127 10.91 2.44 0.09
CA GLY A 127 10.77 3.21 -1.14
C GLY A 127 9.31 3.46 -1.54
N PRO A 128 9.05 4.27 -2.58
CA PRO A 128 7.69 4.56 -3.05
C PRO A 128 6.88 3.32 -3.50
N LYS A 129 7.55 2.19 -3.76
CA LYS A 129 6.92 0.91 -4.09
C LYS A 129 6.60 0.07 -2.83
N SER A 130 7.28 0.31 -1.71
CA SER A 130 7.18 -0.50 -0.50
C SER A 130 5.76 -0.58 0.08
N PRO A 131 4.98 0.51 0.19
CA PRO A 131 3.59 0.44 0.68
C PRO A 131 2.75 -0.58 -0.09
N ARG A 132 2.80 -0.47 -1.42
CA ARG A 132 2.08 -1.36 -2.32
C ARG A 132 2.56 -2.81 -2.24
N LYS A 133 3.88 -3.03 -2.28
CA LYS A 133 4.45 -4.38 -2.17
C LYS A 133 4.16 -5.02 -0.82
N THR A 134 4.08 -4.23 0.24
CA THR A 134 3.72 -4.68 1.58
C THR A 134 2.30 -5.22 1.62
N ILE A 135 1.30 -4.41 1.24
CA ILE A 135 -0.09 -4.88 1.28
C ILE A 135 -0.34 -6.04 0.32
N GLU A 136 0.29 -6.04 -0.87
CA GLU A 136 0.23 -7.15 -1.82
C GLU A 136 0.75 -8.45 -1.20
N SER A 137 1.90 -8.39 -0.53
CA SER A 137 2.52 -9.55 0.12
C SER A 137 1.68 -10.06 1.29
N TRP A 138 1.16 -9.15 2.11
CA TRP A 138 0.30 -9.48 3.25
C TRP A 138 -0.98 -10.20 2.80
N MET A 139 -1.69 -9.62 1.83
CA MET A 139 -2.92 -10.22 1.29
C MET A 139 -2.66 -11.61 0.70
N LEU A 140 -1.57 -11.75 -0.07
CA LEU A 140 -1.20 -13.03 -0.70
C LEU A 140 -0.88 -14.10 0.35
N LYS A 141 -0.07 -13.76 1.35
CA LYS A 141 0.36 -14.71 2.40
C LYS A 141 -0.77 -15.09 3.34
N CYS A 142 -1.77 -14.22 3.52
CA CYS A 142 -3.00 -14.54 4.24
C CYS A 142 -4.04 -15.31 3.40
N GLY A 143 -3.73 -15.69 2.16
CA GLY A 143 -4.59 -16.54 1.33
C GLY A 143 -5.76 -15.81 0.67
N ILE A 144 -5.71 -14.47 0.56
CA ILE A 144 -6.70 -13.74 -0.24
C ILE A 144 -6.55 -14.16 -1.71
N PRO A 145 -7.64 -14.48 -2.43
CA PRO A 145 -7.55 -14.97 -3.80
C PRO A 145 -6.75 -14.01 -4.70
N GLU A 146 -5.79 -14.55 -5.43
CA GLU A 146 -4.88 -13.77 -6.28
C GLU A 146 -5.62 -12.87 -7.27
N ILE A 147 -6.73 -13.34 -7.83
CA ILE A 147 -7.57 -12.58 -8.76
C ILE A 147 -8.11 -11.29 -8.14
N GLU A 148 -8.47 -11.31 -6.85
CA GLU A 148 -8.94 -10.13 -6.13
C GLU A 148 -7.79 -9.15 -5.91
N ILE A 149 -6.62 -9.66 -5.52
CA ILE A 149 -5.40 -8.86 -5.36
C ILE A 149 -5.03 -8.20 -6.69
N PHE A 150 -4.96 -8.96 -7.78
CA PHE A 150 -4.56 -8.44 -9.09
C PHE A 150 -5.57 -7.45 -9.65
N SER A 151 -6.87 -7.67 -9.41
CA SER A 151 -7.93 -6.72 -9.76
C SER A 151 -7.78 -5.41 -8.98
N ARG A 152 -7.64 -5.48 -7.66
CA ARG A 152 -7.43 -4.31 -6.77
C ARG A 152 -6.19 -3.50 -7.18
N GLN A 153 -5.13 -4.21 -7.56
CA GLN A 153 -3.84 -3.62 -7.86
C GLN A 153 -3.70 -3.22 -9.35
N GLY A 154 -4.48 -3.79 -10.26
CA GLY A 154 -4.33 -3.60 -11.70
C GLY A 154 -3.01 -4.20 -12.21
N HIS A 155 -2.73 -5.43 -11.80
CA HIS A 155 -1.61 -6.26 -12.25
C HIS A 155 -2.05 -7.33 -13.26
N ASP A 156 -1.10 -7.78 -14.08
CA ASP A 156 -1.23 -9.00 -14.86
C ASP A 156 -0.75 -10.19 -13.98
N PRO A 157 -1.52 -11.29 -13.88
CA PRO A 157 -1.20 -12.45 -13.04
C PRO A 157 0.23 -12.98 -13.19
N VAL A 158 0.76 -12.98 -14.42
CA VAL A 158 2.05 -13.64 -14.73
C VAL A 158 3.25 -12.94 -14.08
N THR A 159 3.16 -11.62 -13.83
CA THR A 159 4.27 -10.84 -13.25
C THR A 159 4.32 -10.94 -11.73
N SER A 160 3.19 -11.20 -11.06
CA SER A 160 3.11 -11.13 -9.59
C SER A 160 3.71 -12.35 -8.88
N LEU A 161 3.59 -13.56 -9.44
CA LEU A 161 4.06 -14.80 -8.78
C LEU A 161 5.56 -14.79 -8.45
N ARG A 162 6.41 -14.28 -9.35
CA ARG A 162 7.87 -14.26 -9.17
C ARG A 162 8.35 -13.30 -8.07
N HIS A 163 7.53 -12.33 -7.67
CA HIS A 163 7.95 -11.30 -6.72
C HIS A 163 7.76 -11.69 -5.24
N TYR A 164 6.89 -12.66 -4.95
CA TYR A 164 6.43 -12.93 -3.57
C TYR A 164 6.74 -14.35 -3.08
N GLN A 165 7.21 -15.24 -3.96
CA GLN A 165 7.59 -16.62 -3.60
C GLN A 165 8.73 -16.67 -2.57
N SER A 166 9.67 -15.72 -2.62
CA SER A 166 10.83 -15.70 -1.72
C SER A 166 10.58 -15.04 -0.36
N LEU A 167 9.41 -14.43 -0.13
CA LEU A 167 9.10 -13.76 1.13
C LEU A 167 8.66 -14.80 2.17
N SER A 168 9.48 -15.02 3.18
CA SER A 168 9.18 -15.91 4.29
C SER A 168 8.94 -15.09 5.55
N PHE A 169 7.68 -14.94 5.94
CA PHE A 169 7.30 -14.39 7.24
C PHE A 169 7.34 -15.51 8.28
N THR A 170 7.73 -15.18 9.50
CA THR A 170 7.60 -16.07 10.66
C THR A 170 6.14 -16.26 11.06
N ASP A 171 5.84 -17.29 11.84
CA ASP A 171 4.48 -17.53 12.34
C ASP A 171 3.93 -16.35 13.16
N TYR A 172 4.80 -15.65 13.91
CA TYR A 172 4.41 -14.46 14.68
C TYR A 172 4.04 -13.30 13.75
N GLU A 173 4.87 -13.00 12.76
CA GLU A 173 4.58 -11.97 11.77
C GLU A 173 3.31 -12.30 10.98
N MET A 174 3.08 -13.57 10.64
CA MET A 174 1.86 -14.01 9.97
C MET A 174 0.61 -13.77 10.81
N ARG A 175 0.66 -14.02 12.13
CA ARG A 175 -0.45 -13.71 13.05
C ARG A 175 -0.74 -12.21 13.10
N ASP A 176 0.29 -11.39 13.21
CA ASP A 176 0.15 -9.94 13.24
C ASP A 176 -0.43 -9.40 11.93
N ILE A 177 0.02 -9.92 10.78
CA ILE A 177 -0.50 -9.55 9.47
C ILE A 177 -1.98 -9.91 9.36
N GLN A 178 -2.37 -11.15 9.72
CA GLN A 178 -3.76 -11.58 9.70
C GLN A 178 -4.64 -10.68 10.57
N LYS A 179 -4.18 -10.38 11.79
CA LYS A 179 -4.86 -9.46 12.71
C LYS A 179 -5.01 -8.08 12.09
N ARG A 180 -3.94 -7.49 11.55
CA ARG A 180 -3.97 -6.15 10.94
C ARG A 180 -4.89 -6.10 9.72
N LEU A 181 -4.89 -7.11 8.86
CA LEU A 181 -5.80 -7.18 7.71
C LEU A 181 -7.25 -7.36 8.13
N ALA A 182 -7.52 -8.09 9.22
CA ALA A 182 -8.86 -8.23 9.79
C ALA A 182 -9.36 -6.93 10.41
N GLU A 183 -8.51 -6.21 11.17
CA GLU A 183 -8.79 -4.87 11.70
C GLU A 183 -9.11 -3.87 10.57
N TRP A 184 -8.42 -3.99 9.43
CA TRP A 184 -8.70 -3.20 8.23
C TRP A 184 -9.89 -3.71 7.41
N GLY A 185 -10.54 -4.80 7.80
CA GLY A 185 -11.66 -5.40 7.06
C GLY A 185 -11.28 -5.94 5.67
N ILE A 186 -9.98 -6.09 5.39
CA ILE A 186 -9.45 -6.64 4.13
C ILE A 186 -9.54 -8.16 4.15
N LEU A 187 -9.16 -8.77 5.28
CA LEU A 187 -9.36 -10.19 5.55
C LEU A 187 -10.68 -10.37 6.29
N ARG A 188 -11.57 -11.22 5.77
CA ARG A 188 -12.78 -11.61 6.49
C ARG A 188 -12.41 -12.77 7.41
N ALA A 189 -12.73 -12.61 8.70
CA ALA A 189 -12.65 -13.68 9.69
C ALA A 189 -13.70 -14.76 9.41
#